data_AF-R6A060-F1
#
_entry.id   AF-R6A060-F1
#
_cell.length_a   1.000
_cell.length_b   1.000
_cell.length_c   1.000
_cell.angle_alpha   90.00
_cell.angle_beta   90.00
_cell.angle_gamma   90.00
#
_symmetry.space_group_name_H-M   'P 1'
#
loop_
_entity.id
_entity.type
_entity.pdbx_description
1 polymer ?
#
loop_
_entity_poly.entity_id
_entity_poly.type
_entity_poly.pdbx_seq_one_letter_code
_entity_poly.pdbx_strand_id
1 'polypeptide(L)'
;MKMVKCFAFAFAALLTLGANMANAQSLSPSTKWHWEEGTIVVDTPERPAGQKDVINLTTPKIQTVRVGFVGLGMRGPGAVERWTHIPGVQIVALCDYQPERAEACQKYLKQAGLAPAAIYSGAEGYKELCKRNDIDIVYVATDWDHHFPVAKFAMENGKNTAIEVPSAMNLEQCWDLIDLSEKTRKHCMILENCCYDWFEMNTLNMAQHGVFGEVIRAQGAYIHNLDDFWGYYWQNPDGSDKENLHWRMKYNKENRGDVYATHGLGPVAQVLDIHRGDRMKTLVAMDTKSVHGKAYVEKKTGKPCNDFRNGDHTTTLIRTEEGKVIEIQHDVMNPQPYNRLYQLTGTKGFANKYPVEGYAVDASQLASAGHQPKVDNLSSHSFMPESEKQALEKQYQHPILKKYGEMAKEVGGHGGMDFIMDSRLVYCLQNGLPLDMDVYDLAEWCSLAELGALSMDHNCASVAIPDFTRGHWNDVKGFRHAFASAEQEKAVEAKASAVTAAQKAATAKFNLWKLYDDVKAAKDEASKKKAEAAYAKAVAKAQAQVAKAEKSKK
;
A
#
# COMPACT_ATOMS: atom_id res chain seq x y z
N MET A 1 -21.20 -17.45 80.09
CA MET A 1 -21.23 -17.63 78.62
C MET A 1 -20.28 -16.58 78.03
N LYS A 2 -19.02 -16.94 77.77
CA LYS A 2 -18.42 -17.15 76.42
C LYS A 2 -18.79 -16.05 75.41
N MET A 3 -17.92 -15.36 74.69
CA MET A 3 -16.45 -15.35 74.55
C MET A 3 -16.11 -14.19 73.56
N VAL A 4 -15.07 -13.41 73.85
CA VAL A 4 -13.91 -13.11 72.97
C VAL A 4 -13.98 -11.91 72.01
N LYS A 5 -13.02 -11.00 72.24
CA LYS A 5 -12.49 -9.98 71.32
C LYS A 5 -11.83 -10.65 70.11
N CYS A 6 -11.94 -10.09 68.91
CA CYS A 6 -10.88 -10.16 67.91
C CYS A 6 -10.88 -8.91 67.00
N PHE A 7 -9.68 -8.34 66.85
CA PHE A 7 -9.31 -7.32 65.89
C PHE A 7 -9.54 -7.78 64.45
N ALA A 8 -9.92 -6.87 63.56
CA ALA A 8 -9.62 -6.99 62.13
C ALA A 8 -9.35 -5.60 61.54
N PHE A 9 -8.07 -5.34 61.26
CA PHE A 9 -7.62 -4.27 60.39
C PHE A 9 -8.22 -4.48 59.00
N ALA A 10 -9.07 -3.56 58.54
CA ALA A 10 -9.46 -3.51 57.13
C ALA A 10 -8.39 -2.76 56.34
N PHE A 11 -7.37 -3.50 55.89
CA PHE A 11 -6.49 -3.08 54.81
C PHE A 11 -7.27 -3.24 53.50
N ALA A 12 -7.94 -2.17 53.05
CA ALA A 12 -8.43 -2.11 51.68
C ALA A 12 -7.24 -1.79 50.77
N ALA A 13 -6.52 -2.84 50.36
CA ALA A 13 -5.51 -2.76 49.32
C ALA A 13 -6.20 -2.30 48.01
N LEU A 14 -5.80 -1.12 47.52
CA LEU A 14 -6.01 -0.74 46.14
C LEU A 14 -5.37 -1.81 45.25
N LEU A 15 -6.18 -2.72 44.71
CA LEU A 15 -5.85 -3.53 43.56
C LEU A 15 -5.82 -2.60 42.33
N THR A 16 -4.74 -1.84 42.19
CA THR A 16 -4.30 -1.38 40.88
C THR A 16 -3.84 -2.63 40.14
N LEU A 17 -4.78 -3.32 39.48
CA LEU A 17 -4.49 -4.21 38.36
C LEU A 17 -3.95 -3.31 37.23
N GLY A 18 -2.71 -2.87 37.38
CA GLY A 18 -1.90 -2.43 36.27
C GLY A 18 -1.62 -3.66 35.44
N ALA A 19 -2.54 -3.98 34.52
CA ALA A 19 -2.15 -4.72 33.34
C ALA A 19 -1.07 -3.85 32.68
N ASN A 20 0.19 -4.27 32.81
CA ASN A 20 1.23 -3.85 31.90
C ASN A 20 0.80 -4.35 30.51
N MET A 21 -0.11 -3.62 29.87
CA MET A 21 -0.31 -3.75 28.44
C MET A 21 1.02 -3.33 27.84
N ALA A 22 1.81 -4.31 27.39
CA ALA A 22 2.88 -4.01 26.47
C ALA A 22 2.27 -3.15 25.35
N ASN A 23 2.81 -1.96 25.13
CA ASN A 23 2.30 -1.04 24.11
C ASN A 23 2.40 -1.74 22.75
N ALA A 24 1.28 -2.31 22.29
CA ALA A 24 1.18 -2.93 20.99
C ALA A 24 1.35 -1.85 19.94
N GLN A 25 2.18 -2.11 18.93
CA GLN A 25 2.49 -1.15 17.87
C GLN A 25 1.24 -0.72 17.07
N SER A 26 0.27 -1.62 16.94
CA SER A 26 -1.05 -1.39 16.34
C SER A 26 -1.95 -0.44 17.14
N LEU A 27 -1.61 -0.15 18.40
CA LEU A 27 -2.37 0.76 19.25
C LEU A 27 -1.60 2.06 19.39
N SER A 28 -2.25 3.18 19.11
CA SER A 28 -1.65 4.49 19.32
C SER A 28 -1.55 4.76 20.82
N PRO A 29 -0.34 5.06 21.35
CA PRO A 29 -0.18 5.36 22.78
C PRO A 29 -0.95 6.61 23.22
N SER A 30 -1.19 7.53 22.29
CA SER A 30 -1.76 8.85 22.54
C SER A 30 -3.25 8.97 22.17
N THR A 31 -3.82 7.99 21.45
CA THR A 31 -5.22 8.04 21.02
C THR A 31 -6.15 8.00 22.22
N LYS A 32 -6.95 9.04 22.35
CA LYS A 32 -8.05 9.12 23.32
C LYS A 32 -9.33 8.67 22.66
N TRP A 33 -10.19 8.05 23.45
CA TRP A 33 -11.51 7.64 23.01
C TRP A 33 -12.52 7.74 24.15
N HIS A 34 -13.79 7.81 23.80
CA HIS A 34 -14.91 7.84 24.74
C HIS A 34 -16.10 7.05 24.19
N TRP A 35 -17.08 6.77 25.05
CA TRP A 35 -18.34 6.15 24.64
C TRP A 35 -19.35 7.22 24.25
N GLU A 36 -20.02 7.03 23.11
CA GLU A 36 -21.15 7.82 22.65
C GLU A 36 -22.25 6.85 22.18
N GLU A 37 -23.38 6.83 22.89
CA GLU A 37 -24.56 6.00 22.55
C GLU A 37 -24.28 4.51 22.26
N GLY A 38 -23.26 3.93 22.90
CA GLY A 38 -22.87 2.53 22.70
C GLY A 38 -21.85 2.28 21.58
N THR A 39 -21.33 3.35 20.98
CA THR A 39 -20.21 3.34 20.03
C THR A 39 -18.97 3.93 20.71
N ILE A 40 -17.81 3.34 20.46
CA ILE A 40 -16.51 3.90 20.86
C ILE A 40 -16.11 4.92 19.81
N VAL A 41 -15.84 6.15 20.24
CA VAL A 41 -15.42 7.26 19.38
C VAL A 41 -14.00 7.66 19.75
N VAL A 42 -13.10 7.64 18.77
CA VAL A 42 -11.73 8.14 18.94
C VAL A 42 -11.67 9.64 18.66
N ASP A 43 -10.89 10.37 19.43
CA ASP A 43 -10.71 11.81 19.25
C ASP A 43 -10.02 12.09 17.91
N THR A 44 -10.63 12.94 17.08
CA THR A 44 -10.08 13.34 15.77
C THR A 44 -9.34 14.67 15.90
N PRO A 45 -8.02 14.74 15.60
CA PRO A 45 -7.28 15.99 15.66
C PRO A 45 -7.73 16.97 14.58
N GLU A 46 -7.91 18.24 14.95
CA GLU A 46 -8.20 19.32 14.02
C GLU A 46 -7.05 19.58 13.05
N ARG A 47 -7.36 20.05 11.84
CA ARG A 47 -6.34 20.47 10.86
C ARG A 47 -5.56 21.68 11.40
N PRO A 48 -4.22 21.62 11.48
CA PRO A 48 -3.43 22.77 11.87
C PRO A 48 -3.63 23.99 10.96
N ALA A 49 -3.59 25.19 11.54
CA ALA A 49 -3.81 26.44 10.81
C ALA A 49 -2.83 26.61 9.63
N GLY A 50 -3.37 27.02 8.47
CA GLY A 50 -2.60 27.26 7.24
C GLY A 50 -2.38 26.02 6.37
N GLN A 51 -2.76 24.83 6.83
CA GLN A 51 -2.77 23.63 6.00
C GLN A 51 -4.06 23.55 5.16
N LYS A 52 -4.03 22.74 4.09
CA LYS A 52 -5.19 22.48 3.21
C LYS A 52 -5.31 20.99 2.97
N ASP A 53 -6.53 20.52 2.73
CA ASP A 53 -6.78 19.14 2.33
C ASP A 53 -6.00 18.78 1.05
N VAL A 54 -5.65 17.52 0.92
CA VAL A 54 -4.91 16.97 -0.22
C VAL A 54 -5.78 16.07 -1.08
N ILE A 55 -7.11 16.18 -0.99
CA ILE A 55 -8.01 15.46 -1.89
C ILE A 55 -7.74 15.96 -3.30
N ASN A 56 -7.50 15.02 -4.21
CA ASN A 56 -7.09 15.33 -5.58
C ASN A 56 -5.88 16.29 -5.66
N LEU A 57 -4.95 16.22 -4.70
CA LEU A 57 -3.70 16.98 -4.74
C LEU A 57 -3.02 16.77 -6.10
N THR A 58 -2.59 17.86 -6.72
CA THR A 58 -1.70 17.83 -7.88
C THR A 58 -0.34 18.40 -7.51
N THR A 59 0.71 17.90 -8.14
CA THR A 59 2.06 18.45 -8.05
C THR A 59 2.55 18.91 -9.42
N PRO A 60 3.56 19.79 -9.51
CA PRO A 60 4.13 20.18 -10.80
C PRO A 60 4.60 18.96 -11.59
N LYS A 61 4.40 18.97 -12.92
CA LYS A 61 4.81 17.89 -13.82
C LYS A 61 6.28 17.53 -13.64
N ILE A 62 6.56 16.24 -13.51
CA ILE A 62 7.91 15.70 -13.34
C ILE A 62 8.29 14.95 -14.62
N GLN A 63 8.92 15.64 -15.58
CA GLN A 63 9.26 15.05 -16.88
C GLN A 63 10.11 13.77 -16.77
N THR A 64 11.00 13.71 -15.80
CA THR A 64 11.79 12.52 -15.51
C THR A 64 11.74 12.24 -14.02
N VAL A 65 11.06 11.16 -13.65
CA VAL A 65 10.82 10.81 -12.25
C VAL A 65 12.07 10.16 -11.69
N ARG A 66 12.76 10.86 -10.78
CA ARG A 66 13.95 10.36 -10.11
C ARG A 66 13.56 9.72 -8.79
N VAL A 67 13.80 8.42 -8.67
CA VAL A 67 13.35 7.60 -7.54
C VAL A 67 14.52 7.09 -6.71
N GLY A 68 14.36 7.11 -5.40
CA GLY A 68 15.16 6.34 -4.45
C GLY A 68 14.33 5.21 -3.84
N PHE A 69 14.89 4.01 -3.76
CA PHE A 69 14.25 2.87 -3.10
C PHE A 69 14.84 2.65 -1.71
N VAL A 70 13.98 2.42 -0.72
CA VAL A 70 14.37 2.08 0.65
C VAL A 70 13.67 0.77 1.05
N GLY A 71 14.47 -0.24 1.39
CA GLY A 71 13.99 -1.60 1.64
C GLY A 71 14.06 -2.45 0.37
N LEU A 72 15.01 -3.37 0.32
CA LEU A 72 15.32 -4.24 -0.82
C LEU A 72 15.37 -5.71 -0.36
N GLY A 73 14.44 -6.05 0.54
CA GLY A 73 14.16 -7.40 1.02
C GLY A 73 13.32 -8.22 0.02
N MET A 74 12.19 -8.77 0.46
CA MET A 74 11.37 -9.65 -0.40
C MET A 74 10.61 -8.89 -1.50
N ARG A 75 10.19 -7.65 -1.24
CA ARG A 75 9.35 -6.85 -2.15
C ARG A 75 10.14 -5.90 -3.04
N GLY A 76 11.08 -5.16 -2.44
CA GLY A 76 11.83 -4.08 -3.10
C GLY A 76 12.56 -4.45 -4.39
N PRO A 77 13.27 -5.60 -4.50
CA PRO A 77 13.99 -5.97 -5.73
C PRO A 77 13.07 -6.06 -6.95
N GLY A 78 11.86 -6.60 -6.78
CA GLY A 78 10.86 -6.66 -7.84
C GLY A 78 10.36 -5.26 -8.24
N ALA A 79 10.23 -4.33 -7.29
CA ALA A 79 9.90 -2.94 -7.62
C ALA A 79 11.01 -2.25 -8.41
N VAL A 80 12.28 -2.44 -8.01
CA VAL A 80 13.44 -1.93 -8.76
C VAL A 80 13.42 -2.45 -10.20
N GLU A 81 13.20 -3.75 -10.39
CA GLU A 81 13.11 -4.38 -11.71
C GLU A 81 12.01 -3.76 -12.57
N ARG A 82 10.76 -3.72 -12.06
CA ARG A 82 9.60 -3.16 -12.78
C ARG A 82 9.83 -1.71 -13.20
N TRP A 83 10.40 -0.89 -12.31
CA TRP A 83 10.68 0.51 -12.61
C TRP A 83 11.73 0.71 -13.72
N THR A 84 12.56 -0.30 -14.03
CA THR A 84 13.47 -0.22 -15.19
C THR A 84 12.74 -0.28 -16.54
N HIS A 85 11.49 -0.76 -16.56
CA HIS A 85 10.66 -0.88 -17.76
C HIS A 85 9.80 0.38 -18.02
N ILE A 86 9.71 1.31 -17.06
CA ILE A 86 8.87 2.50 -17.18
C ILE A 86 9.65 3.65 -17.84
N PRO A 87 9.18 4.20 -18.98
CA PRO A 87 9.85 5.32 -19.64
C PRO A 87 9.87 6.59 -18.78
N GLY A 88 10.92 7.40 -18.93
CA GLY A 88 11.08 8.66 -18.20
C GLY A 88 11.29 8.50 -16.69
N VAL A 89 11.83 7.36 -16.27
CA VAL A 89 12.28 7.09 -14.89
C VAL A 89 13.80 7.16 -14.81
N GLN A 90 14.32 7.57 -13.67
CA GLN A 90 15.72 7.38 -13.29
C GLN A 90 15.82 6.83 -11.86
N ILE A 91 16.35 5.62 -11.71
CA ILE A 91 16.65 5.05 -10.40
C ILE A 91 18.00 5.60 -9.94
N VAL A 92 17.99 6.54 -8.99
CA VAL A 92 19.20 7.29 -8.59
C VAL A 92 19.83 6.80 -7.29
N ALA A 93 19.06 6.12 -6.45
CA ALA A 93 19.52 5.60 -5.17
C ALA A 93 18.83 4.29 -4.78
N LEU A 94 19.59 3.38 -4.18
CA LEU A 94 19.14 2.11 -3.63
C LEU A 94 19.61 2.04 -2.17
N CYS A 95 18.69 1.76 -1.25
CA CYS A 95 18.97 1.70 0.18
C CYS A 95 18.38 0.43 0.79
N ASP A 96 19.19 -0.29 1.56
CA ASP A 96 18.74 -1.39 2.40
C ASP A 96 19.62 -1.46 3.65
N TYR A 97 19.10 -2.00 4.75
CA TYR A 97 19.92 -2.23 5.94
C TYR A 97 21.20 -3.01 5.59
N GLN A 98 21.08 -4.06 4.78
CA GLN A 98 22.21 -4.85 4.29
C GLN A 98 22.76 -4.28 2.97
N PRO A 99 24.01 -3.79 2.94
CA PRO A 99 24.60 -3.20 1.73
C PRO A 99 24.61 -4.16 0.54
N GLU A 100 24.72 -5.47 0.79
CA GLU A 100 24.74 -6.51 -0.25
C GLU A 100 23.40 -6.62 -0.97
N ARG A 101 22.26 -6.37 -0.30
CA ARG A 101 20.93 -6.37 -0.92
C ARG A 101 20.76 -5.19 -1.87
N ALA A 102 21.22 -4.02 -1.44
CA ALA A 102 21.23 -2.82 -2.29
C ALA A 102 22.15 -2.99 -3.50
N GLU A 103 23.35 -3.52 -3.29
CA GLU A 103 24.30 -3.83 -4.37
C GLU A 103 23.74 -4.87 -5.35
N ALA A 104 23.08 -5.93 -4.86
CA ALA A 104 22.51 -6.98 -5.71
C ALA A 104 21.45 -6.44 -6.68
N CYS A 105 20.74 -5.37 -6.32
CA CYS A 105 19.73 -4.75 -7.18
C CYS A 105 20.32 -3.96 -8.36
N GLN A 106 21.62 -3.65 -8.34
CA GLN A 106 22.32 -3.04 -9.50
C GLN A 106 22.20 -3.90 -10.77
N LYS A 107 22.04 -5.22 -10.63
CA LYS A 107 21.87 -6.15 -11.76
C LYS A 107 20.72 -5.75 -12.68
N TYR A 108 19.62 -5.25 -12.12
CA TYR A 108 18.44 -4.85 -12.89
C TYR A 108 18.73 -3.62 -13.74
N LEU A 109 19.39 -2.61 -13.15
CA LEU A 109 19.80 -1.41 -13.86
C LEU A 109 20.82 -1.77 -14.96
N LYS A 110 21.76 -2.66 -14.67
CA LYS A 110 22.77 -3.14 -15.63
C LYS A 110 22.13 -3.85 -16.83
N GLN A 111 21.20 -4.77 -16.58
CA GLN A 111 20.45 -5.49 -17.61
C GLN A 111 19.59 -4.54 -18.46
N ALA A 112 18.99 -3.52 -17.85
CA ALA A 112 18.20 -2.52 -18.55
C ALA A 112 19.04 -1.49 -19.33
N GLY A 113 20.37 -1.49 -19.16
CA GLY A 113 21.28 -0.51 -19.74
C GLY A 113 21.24 0.87 -19.08
N LEU A 114 20.69 0.96 -17.86
CA LEU A 114 20.60 2.18 -17.07
C LEU A 114 21.88 2.42 -16.27
N ALA A 115 22.10 3.64 -15.80
CA ALA A 115 23.28 4.00 -15.01
C ALA A 115 23.22 3.32 -13.62
N PRO A 116 24.37 2.99 -13.00
CA PRO A 116 24.38 2.49 -11.62
C PRO A 116 23.76 3.52 -10.65
N ALA A 117 22.96 3.04 -9.70
CA ALA A 117 22.40 3.87 -8.64
C ALA A 117 23.42 4.06 -7.49
N ALA A 118 23.29 5.12 -6.71
CA ALA A 118 24.07 5.26 -5.49
C ALA A 118 23.55 4.29 -4.41
N ILE A 119 24.47 3.63 -3.69
CA ILE A 119 24.14 2.69 -2.62
C ILE A 119 24.17 3.40 -1.27
N TYR A 120 23.12 3.20 -0.48
CA TYR A 120 23.03 3.58 0.93
C TYR A 120 22.72 2.34 1.76
N SER A 121 23.18 2.30 3.01
CA SER A 121 22.93 1.14 3.86
C SER A 121 22.94 1.42 5.35
N GLY A 122 22.57 0.41 6.14
CA GLY A 122 22.45 0.47 7.59
C GLY A 122 21.15 1.11 8.07
N ALA A 123 20.96 1.13 9.39
CA ALA A 123 19.73 1.61 10.04
C ALA A 123 19.32 3.03 9.61
N GLU A 124 20.31 3.89 9.34
CA GLU A 124 20.11 5.32 9.06
C GLU A 124 20.47 5.72 7.62
N GLY A 125 20.77 4.74 6.75
CA GLY A 125 21.17 5.00 5.36
C GLY A 125 20.12 5.77 4.56
N TYR A 126 18.83 5.55 4.88
CA TYR A 126 17.72 6.24 4.23
C TYR A 126 17.73 7.75 4.50
N LYS A 127 18.30 8.23 5.62
CA LYS A 127 18.33 9.67 5.93
C LYS A 127 19.19 10.43 4.93
N GLU A 128 20.36 9.91 4.58
CA GLU A 128 21.23 10.54 3.58
C GLU A 128 20.64 10.45 2.16
N LEU A 129 19.93 9.36 1.84
CA LEU A 129 19.15 9.25 0.61
C LEU A 129 18.07 10.34 0.55
N CYS A 130 17.27 10.51 1.60
CA CYS A 130 16.16 11.47 1.63
C CYS A 130 16.62 12.93 1.53
N LYS A 131 17.82 13.27 2.00
CA LYS A 131 18.40 14.62 1.90
C LYS A 131 18.84 15.00 0.47
N ARG A 132 18.87 14.05 -0.46
CA ARG A 132 19.33 14.33 -1.83
C ARG A 132 18.39 15.26 -2.58
N ASN A 133 18.94 16.28 -3.23
CA ASN A 133 18.16 17.22 -4.05
C ASN A 133 17.78 16.69 -5.44
N ASP A 134 18.30 15.53 -5.82
CA ASP A 134 18.03 14.87 -7.11
C ASP A 134 17.03 13.71 -7.02
N ILE A 135 16.30 13.59 -5.91
CA ILE A 135 15.20 12.64 -5.74
C ILE A 135 13.87 13.39 -5.71
N ASP A 136 12.92 12.92 -6.52
CA ASP A 136 11.54 13.41 -6.59
C ASP A 136 10.60 12.58 -5.72
N ILE A 137 10.82 11.27 -5.67
CA ILE A 137 9.99 10.30 -4.95
C ILE A 137 10.84 9.24 -4.23
N VAL A 138 10.43 8.88 -3.03
CA VAL A 138 10.97 7.73 -2.29
C VAL A 138 9.95 6.59 -2.31
N TYR A 139 10.37 5.42 -2.80
CA TYR A 139 9.61 4.17 -2.74
C TYR A 139 10.04 3.40 -1.47
N VAL A 140 9.11 3.17 -0.56
CA VAL A 140 9.35 2.54 0.74
C VAL A 140 8.81 1.11 0.72
N ALA A 141 9.71 0.13 0.76
CA ALA A 141 9.44 -1.31 0.76
C ALA A 141 10.21 -2.02 1.90
N THR A 142 10.21 -1.39 3.09
CA THR A 142 10.83 -1.91 4.30
C THR A 142 9.92 -2.92 5.00
N ASP A 143 10.29 -3.36 6.20
CA ASP A 143 9.34 -3.94 7.15
C ASP A 143 8.41 -2.85 7.74
N TRP A 144 7.36 -3.30 8.43
CA TRP A 144 6.29 -2.46 8.95
C TRP A 144 6.76 -1.46 10.02
N ASP A 145 7.80 -1.78 10.80
CA ASP A 145 8.37 -0.87 11.80
C ASP A 145 9.01 0.35 11.13
N HIS A 146 9.50 0.17 9.91
CA HIS A 146 10.26 1.17 9.18
C HIS A 146 9.47 1.91 8.10
N HIS A 147 8.23 1.50 7.78
CA HIS A 147 7.37 2.20 6.83
C HIS A 147 7.19 3.68 7.22
N PHE A 148 6.65 3.93 8.41
CA PHE A 148 6.38 5.27 8.92
C PHE A 148 7.64 6.15 9.07
N PRO A 149 8.73 5.74 9.79
CA PRO A 149 9.87 6.62 10.01
C PRO A 149 10.59 6.99 8.70
N VAL A 150 10.69 6.07 7.73
CA VAL A 150 11.25 6.38 6.42
C VAL A 150 10.36 7.35 5.65
N ALA A 151 9.05 7.10 5.63
CA ALA A 151 8.09 7.96 4.93
C ALA A 151 8.05 9.38 5.51
N LYS A 152 7.96 9.51 6.83
CA LYS A 152 8.00 10.78 7.55
C LYS A 152 9.25 11.56 7.21
N PHE A 153 10.42 10.94 7.31
CA PHE A 153 11.69 11.62 7.00
C PHE A 153 11.80 12.03 5.54
N ALA A 154 11.30 11.22 4.60
CA ALA A 154 11.24 11.58 3.18
C ALA A 154 10.36 12.81 2.94
N MET A 155 9.17 12.85 3.52
CA MET A 155 8.23 13.98 3.36
C MET A 155 8.76 15.26 4.02
N GLU A 156 9.37 15.17 5.20
CA GLU A 156 10.07 16.28 5.87
C GLU A 156 11.19 16.86 5.00
N ASN A 157 11.81 16.05 4.12
CA ASN A 157 12.81 16.47 3.14
C ASN A 157 12.21 16.79 1.74
N GLY A 158 10.90 17.05 1.68
CA GLY A 158 10.21 17.56 0.50
C GLY A 158 10.05 16.55 -0.63
N LYS A 159 10.08 15.25 -0.33
CA LYS A 159 9.89 14.17 -1.31
C LYS A 159 8.43 13.77 -1.39
N ASN A 160 7.99 13.39 -2.59
CA ASN A 160 6.82 12.53 -2.68
C ASN A 160 7.20 11.16 -2.10
N THR A 161 6.25 10.44 -1.54
CA THR A 161 6.51 9.15 -0.91
C THR A 161 5.43 8.15 -1.33
N ALA A 162 5.86 6.96 -1.74
CA ALA A 162 4.98 5.82 -1.99
C ALA A 162 5.40 4.66 -1.09
N ILE A 163 4.46 4.09 -0.35
CA ILE A 163 4.74 3.17 0.76
C ILE A 163 4.01 1.85 0.52
N GLU A 164 4.72 0.74 0.64
CA GLU A 164 4.13 -0.61 0.62
C GLU A 164 3.09 -0.78 1.74
N VAL A 165 2.26 -1.81 1.58
CA VAL A 165 1.10 -2.00 2.45
C VAL A 165 1.39 -2.90 3.67
N PRO A 166 0.65 -2.70 4.77
CA PRO A 166 -0.01 -1.47 5.18
C PRO A 166 1.04 -0.37 5.41
N SER A 167 0.72 0.89 5.12
CA SER A 167 1.71 1.97 5.14
C SER A 167 1.89 2.66 6.49
N ALA A 168 0.92 2.50 7.41
CA ALA A 168 0.95 2.99 8.78
C ALA A 168 0.40 1.90 9.70
N MET A 169 0.93 1.80 10.92
CA MET A 169 0.56 0.73 11.85
C MET A 169 -0.51 1.14 12.86
N ASN A 170 -0.74 2.43 13.05
CA ASN A 170 -1.69 2.96 14.02
C ASN A 170 -2.19 4.36 13.61
N LEU A 171 -3.23 4.86 14.28
CA LEU A 171 -3.89 6.13 14.02
C LEU A 171 -2.95 7.33 14.17
N GLU A 172 -2.03 7.32 15.13
CA GLU A 172 -1.05 8.40 15.30
C GLU A 172 -0.15 8.54 14.07
N GLN A 173 0.34 7.42 13.53
CA GLN A 173 1.10 7.41 12.29
C GLN A 173 0.26 7.84 11.08
N CYS A 174 -1.01 7.43 11.01
CA CYS A 174 -1.94 7.88 9.98
C CYS A 174 -2.09 9.41 10.00
N TRP A 175 -2.36 10.00 11.17
CA TRP A 175 -2.52 11.45 11.32
C TRP A 175 -1.23 12.22 11.03
N ASP A 176 -0.08 11.73 11.47
CA ASP A 176 1.22 12.35 11.18
C ASP A 176 1.49 12.40 9.67
N LEU A 177 1.19 11.33 8.91
CA LEU A 177 1.36 11.32 7.46
C LEU A 177 0.37 12.24 6.74
N ILE A 178 -0.89 12.30 7.20
CA ILE A 178 -1.89 13.25 6.70
C ILE A 178 -1.39 14.67 6.89
N ASP A 179 -1.03 15.05 8.11
CA ASP A 179 -0.59 16.41 8.43
C ASP A 179 0.68 16.80 7.67
N LEU A 180 1.62 15.84 7.47
CA LEU A 180 2.79 16.05 6.63
C LEU A 180 2.40 16.30 5.17
N SER A 181 1.46 15.54 4.60
CA SER A 181 1.01 15.74 3.22
C SER A 181 0.29 17.08 3.06
N GLU A 182 -0.63 17.41 3.98
CA GLU A 182 -1.38 18.67 4.00
C GLU A 182 -0.44 19.88 4.13
N LYS A 183 0.60 19.78 4.98
CA LYS A 183 1.62 20.83 5.19
C LYS A 183 2.58 20.98 4.02
N THR A 184 3.14 19.88 3.52
CA THR A 184 4.23 19.91 2.54
C THR A 184 3.73 19.97 1.11
N ARG A 185 2.44 19.67 0.87
CA ARG A 185 1.84 19.51 -0.45
C ARG A 185 2.58 18.48 -1.30
N LYS A 186 3.04 17.41 -0.65
CA LYS A 186 3.68 16.25 -1.28
C LYS A 186 2.73 15.06 -1.24
N HIS A 187 2.79 14.25 -2.28
CA HIS A 187 2.04 13.01 -2.31
C HIS A 187 2.58 12.04 -1.25
N CYS A 188 1.66 11.42 -0.53
CA CYS A 188 1.89 10.22 0.27
C CYS A 188 0.89 9.17 -0.21
N MET A 189 1.37 8.18 -0.95
CA MET A 189 0.54 7.17 -1.62
C MET A 189 0.75 5.81 -0.97
N ILE A 190 -0.34 5.11 -0.71
CA ILE A 190 -0.32 3.68 -0.42
C ILE A 190 -0.17 2.87 -1.72
N LEU A 191 0.75 1.92 -1.73
CA LEU A 191 1.02 1.05 -2.88
C LEU A 191 0.11 -0.19 -2.90
N GLU A 192 -1.19 0.04 -2.89
CA GLU A 192 -2.19 -1.04 -2.97
C GLU A 192 -2.36 -1.53 -4.41
N ASN A 193 -1.62 -2.59 -4.74
CA ASN A 193 -1.56 -3.17 -6.07
C ASN A 193 -2.84 -3.89 -6.49
N CYS A 194 -3.64 -4.41 -5.55
CA CYS A 194 -4.88 -5.13 -5.89
C CYS A 194 -5.89 -4.21 -6.59
N CYS A 195 -5.89 -2.90 -6.32
CA CYS A 195 -6.69 -1.93 -7.07
C CYS A 195 -6.47 -1.97 -8.59
N TYR A 196 -5.37 -2.56 -9.07
CA TYR A 196 -5.02 -2.67 -10.50
C TYR A 196 -5.16 -4.07 -11.09
N ASP A 197 -5.77 -5.00 -10.38
CA ASP A 197 -6.09 -6.32 -10.92
C ASP A 197 -7.13 -6.23 -12.05
N TRP A 198 -7.05 -7.13 -13.03
CA TRP A 198 -7.89 -7.09 -14.22
C TRP A 198 -9.39 -7.20 -13.92
N PHE A 199 -9.79 -8.12 -13.05
CA PHE A 199 -11.19 -8.31 -12.72
C PHE A 199 -11.69 -7.13 -11.90
N GLU A 200 -10.92 -6.70 -10.90
CA GLU A 200 -11.26 -5.58 -10.02
C GLU A 200 -11.41 -4.27 -10.83
N MET A 201 -10.49 -3.98 -11.76
CA MET A 201 -10.52 -2.81 -12.64
C MET A 201 -11.65 -2.81 -13.67
N ASN A 202 -11.91 -3.96 -14.30
CA ASN A 202 -13.05 -4.09 -15.22
C ASN A 202 -14.38 -3.94 -14.47
N THR A 203 -14.49 -4.56 -13.29
CA THR A 203 -15.67 -4.45 -12.42
C THR A 203 -15.89 -3.02 -11.95
N LEU A 204 -14.83 -2.30 -11.56
CA LEU A 204 -14.90 -0.89 -11.22
C LEU A 204 -15.44 -0.07 -12.40
N ASN A 205 -14.94 -0.30 -13.61
CA ASN A 205 -15.43 0.40 -14.80
C ASN A 205 -16.91 0.06 -15.08
N MET A 206 -17.32 -1.20 -14.93
CA MET A 206 -18.72 -1.62 -15.04
C MET A 206 -19.61 -0.91 -14.02
N ALA A 207 -19.18 -0.84 -12.75
CA ALA A 207 -19.90 -0.15 -11.69
C ALA A 207 -20.06 1.35 -11.98
N GLN A 208 -19.00 2.01 -12.44
CA GLN A 208 -19.02 3.42 -12.84
C GLN A 208 -19.95 3.72 -14.03
N HIS A 209 -20.25 2.71 -14.84
CA HIS A 209 -21.22 2.78 -15.95
C HIS A 209 -22.61 2.25 -15.56
N GLY A 210 -22.84 1.96 -14.27
CA GLY A 210 -24.15 1.58 -13.75
C GLY A 210 -24.58 0.14 -14.05
N VAL A 211 -23.66 -0.74 -14.48
CA VAL A 211 -23.97 -2.15 -14.80
C VAL A 211 -24.60 -2.88 -13.60
N PHE A 212 -24.13 -2.59 -12.39
CA PHE A 212 -24.65 -3.18 -11.15
C PHE A 212 -25.72 -2.31 -10.46
N GLY A 213 -26.09 -1.17 -11.06
CA GLY A 213 -26.88 -0.15 -10.37
C GLY A 213 -26.11 0.47 -9.21
N GLU A 214 -26.82 0.82 -8.14
CA GLU A 214 -26.18 1.17 -6.87
C GLU A 214 -25.60 -0.08 -6.19
N VAL A 215 -24.29 -0.07 -5.92
CA VAL A 215 -23.62 -1.10 -5.11
C VAL A 215 -23.93 -0.83 -3.64
N ILE A 216 -24.61 -1.76 -2.98
CA ILE A 216 -25.12 -1.62 -1.59
C ILE A 216 -24.33 -2.46 -0.58
N ARG A 217 -23.61 -3.49 -1.06
CA ARG A 217 -22.72 -4.31 -0.26
C ARG A 217 -21.48 -4.69 -1.05
N ALA A 218 -20.34 -4.68 -0.38
CA ALA A 218 -19.08 -5.16 -0.92
C ALA A 218 -18.32 -6.01 0.10
N GLN A 219 -17.50 -6.94 -0.38
CA GLN A 219 -16.68 -7.80 0.46
C GLN A 219 -15.27 -7.90 -0.09
N GLY A 220 -14.28 -7.93 0.80
CA GLY A 220 -12.86 -8.08 0.50
C GLY A 220 -12.16 -8.92 1.56
N ALA A 221 -10.97 -9.42 1.26
CA ALA A 221 -10.18 -10.15 2.24
C ALA A 221 -8.68 -10.14 1.92
N TYR A 222 -7.89 -10.51 2.92
CA TYR A 222 -6.56 -11.08 2.73
C TYR A 222 -6.50 -12.46 3.40
N ILE A 223 -6.89 -13.49 2.65
CA ILE A 223 -6.78 -14.89 3.05
C ILE A 223 -5.64 -15.53 2.27
N HIS A 224 -4.53 -15.79 2.96
CA HIS A 224 -3.31 -16.30 2.35
C HIS A 224 -2.48 -17.05 3.39
N ASN A 225 -2.43 -18.39 3.30
CA ASN A 225 -1.58 -19.18 4.20
C ASN A 225 -0.10 -18.77 4.07
N LEU A 226 0.47 -18.20 5.14
CA LEU A 226 1.85 -17.73 5.16
C LEU A 226 2.84 -18.69 5.84
N ASP A 227 2.47 -19.94 6.12
CA ASP A 227 3.33 -20.92 6.80
C ASP A 227 4.72 -21.05 6.20
N ASP A 228 4.80 -21.10 4.87
CA ASP A 228 6.08 -21.22 4.15
C ASP A 228 6.89 -19.93 4.19
N PHE A 229 6.28 -18.79 4.50
CA PHE A 229 6.91 -17.46 4.42
C PHE A 229 7.49 -16.96 5.73
N TRP A 230 7.05 -17.47 6.88
CA TRP A 230 7.44 -16.93 8.20
C TRP A 230 8.95 -16.84 8.39
N GLY A 231 9.69 -17.86 7.96
CA GLY A 231 11.15 -17.90 8.04
C GLY A 231 11.89 -16.99 7.05
N TYR A 232 11.21 -16.47 6.02
CA TYR A 232 11.80 -15.57 5.02
C TYR A 232 11.76 -14.10 5.43
N TYR A 233 10.86 -13.73 6.36
CA TYR A 233 10.80 -12.36 6.85
C TYR A 233 12.10 -11.97 7.55
N TRP A 234 12.36 -10.67 7.58
CA TRP A 234 13.59 -10.14 8.15
C TRP A 234 13.57 -10.26 9.68
N GLN A 235 14.71 -10.66 10.25
CA GLN A 235 14.93 -10.60 11.68
C GLN A 235 15.54 -9.23 12.03
N ASN A 236 14.87 -8.47 12.88
CA ASN A 236 15.38 -7.17 13.31
C ASN A 236 16.70 -7.33 14.07
N PRO A 237 17.79 -6.66 13.64
CA PRO A 237 19.13 -6.87 14.19
C PRO A 237 19.38 -6.11 15.51
N ASP A 238 18.43 -5.30 15.95
CA ASP A 238 18.48 -4.47 17.16
C ASP A 238 18.20 -5.26 18.46
N GLY A 239 17.91 -6.56 18.34
CA GLY A 239 17.57 -7.43 19.47
C GLY A 239 16.15 -7.26 20.00
N SER A 240 15.28 -6.54 19.28
CA SER A 240 13.85 -6.41 19.61
C SER A 240 13.10 -7.75 19.51
N ASP A 241 13.59 -8.68 18.67
CA ASP A 241 13.01 -10.00 18.47
C ASP A 241 13.76 -11.09 19.24
N LYS A 242 13.51 -11.16 20.55
CA LYS A 242 14.15 -12.14 21.47
C LYS A 242 13.74 -13.59 21.19
N GLU A 243 12.61 -13.79 20.52
CA GLU A 243 12.03 -15.11 20.24
C GLU A 243 12.35 -15.60 18.82
N ASN A 244 13.06 -14.78 18.03
CA ASN A 244 13.43 -15.06 16.65
C ASN A 244 12.20 -15.40 15.77
N LEU A 245 11.11 -14.65 15.95
CA LEU A 245 9.86 -14.81 15.21
C LEU A 245 9.89 -14.09 13.86
N HIS A 246 10.84 -13.18 13.67
CA HIS A 246 10.92 -12.23 12.57
C HIS A 246 9.76 -11.22 12.62
N TRP A 247 9.90 -10.07 11.94
CA TRP A 247 9.03 -8.91 12.18
C TRP A 247 7.53 -9.23 12.01
N ARG A 248 7.12 -10.02 11.00
CA ARG A 248 5.69 -10.22 10.69
C ARG A 248 4.96 -11.14 11.67
N MET A 249 5.59 -12.25 12.08
CA MET A 249 4.99 -13.14 13.09
C MET A 249 5.06 -12.50 14.48
N LYS A 250 6.16 -11.79 14.80
CA LYS A 250 6.25 -10.97 16.02
C LYS A 250 5.10 -9.96 16.07
N TYR A 251 4.82 -9.26 14.97
CA TYR A 251 3.71 -8.32 14.90
C TYR A 251 2.37 -9.01 15.17
N ASN A 252 2.09 -10.16 14.55
CA ASN A 252 0.85 -10.91 14.81
C ASN A 252 0.75 -11.39 16.27
N LYS A 253 1.87 -11.77 16.90
CA LYS A 253 1.87 -12.15 18.31
C LYS A 253 1.56 -10.96 19.22
N GLU A 254 2.14 -9.80 18.95
CA GLU A 254 2.10 -8.63 19.83
C GLU A 254 0.90 -7.69 19.58
N ASN A 255 0.19 -7.87 18.47
CA ASN A 255 -0.90 -6.99 18.03
C ASN A 255 -2.18 -7.79 17.77
N ARG A 256 -3.31 -7.09 17.71
CA ARG A 256 -4.63 -7.65 17.38
C ARG A 256 -5.29 -6.74 16.36
N GLY A 257 -6.29 -7.22 15.62
CA GLY A 257 -6.99 -6.43 14.61
C GLY A 257 -6.84 -7.01 13.22
N ASP A 258 -7.45 -6.34 12.25
CA ASP A 258 -7.16 -6.62 10.84
C ASP A 258 -5.83 -5.94 10.47
N VAL A 259 -4.74 -6.67 10.70
CA VAL A 259 -3.37 -6.15 10.52
C VAL A 259 -2.92 -6.05 9.06
N TYR A 260 -3.78 -6.41 8.09
CA TYR A 260 -3.42 -6.41 6.67
C TYR A 260 -4.65 -6.21 5.74
N ALA A 261 -5.52 -5.28 6.10
CA ALA A 261 -6.83 -5.11 5.44
C ALA A 261 -6.77 -4.62 3.98
N THR A 262 -5.67 -3.98 3.59
CA THR A 262 -5.61 -3.10 2.41
C THR A 262 -5.94 -3.83 1.10
N HIS A 263 -5.44 -5.06 0.92
CA HIS A 263 -5.64 -5.83 -0.32
C HIS A 263 -7.12 -6.15 -0.60
N GLY A 264 -7.89 -6.39 0.46
CA GLY A 264 -9.33 -6.60 0.35
C GLY A 264 -10.12 -5.30 0.32
N LEU A 265 -9.67 -4.30 1.09
CA LEU A 265 -10.40 -3.06 1.29
C LEU A 265 -10.23 -2.04 0.17
N GLY A 266 -9.03 -1.90 -0.40
CA GLY A 266 -8.73 -0.88 -1.42
C GLY A 266 -9.68 -0.94 -2.63
N PRO A 267 -9.79 -2.08 -3.34
CA PRO A 267 -10.71 -2.21 -4.47
C PRO A 267 -12.18 -1.96 -4.08
N VAL A 268 -12.59 -2.39 -2.87
CA VAL A 268 -13.93 -2.19 -2.34
C VAL A 268 -14.20 -0.71 -2.03
N ALA A 269 -13.22 0.00 -1.46
CA ALA A 269 -13.32 1.41 -1.15
C ALA A 269 -13.47 2.25 -2.43
N GLN A 270 -12.72 1.91 -3.49
CA GLN A 270 -12.81 2.61 -4.78
C GLN A 270 -14.20 2.46 -5.43
N VAL A 271 -14.79 1.27 -5.44
CA VAL A 271 -16.10 1.07 -6.07
C VAL A 271 -17.26 1.66 -5.27
N LEU A 272 -17.06 1.90 -3.98
CA LEU A 272 -18.03 2.53 -3.09
C LEU A 272 -17.86 4.05 -2.98
N ASP A 273 -16.93 4.63 -3.74
CA ASP A 273 -16.64 6.07 -3.77
C ASP A 273 -16.18 6.62 -2.40
N ILE A 274 -15.46 5.81 -1.62
CA ILE A 274 -14.92 6.22 -0.32
C ILE A 274 -13.94 7.39 -0.50
N HIS A 275 -14.12 8.44 0.32
CA HIS A 275 -13.51 9.79 0.22
C HIS A 275 -13.90 10.62 -1.01
N ARG A 276 -14.80 10.11 -1.87
CA ARG A 276 -15.28 10.80 -3.08
C ARG A 276 -16.79 10.66 -3.19
N GLY A 277 -17.52 10.84 -2.10
CA GLY A 277 -18.98 10.77 -2.10
C GLY A 277 -19.60 9.86 -1.07
N ASP A 278 -18.79 8.99 -0.44
CA ASP A 278 -19.14 8.20 0.74
C ASP A 278 -17.91 8.11 1.65
N ARG A 279 -18.07 7.59 2.86
CA ARG A 279 -16.97 7.31 3.79
C ARG A 279 -17.34 6.16 4.70
N MET A 280 -16.34 5.52 5.32
CA MET A 280 -16.63 4.56 6.36
C MET A 280 -17.00 5.31 7.65
N LYS A 281 -18.07 4.86 8.33
CA LYS A 281 -18.66 5.55 9.48
C LYS A 281 -18.42 4.80 10.77
N THR A 282 -18.75 3.51 10.81
CA THR A 282 -18.57 2.66 11.98
C THR A 282 -18.14 1.27 11.58
N LEU A 283 -17.35 0.61 12.41
CA LEU A 283 -17.04 -0.81 12.30
C LEU A 283 -17.42 -1.60 13.54
N VAL A 284 -17.55 -2.92 13.36
CA VAL A 284 -17.52 -3.94 14.40
C VAL A 284 -16.58 -5.04 13.90
N ALA A 285 -15.62 -5.43 14.72
CA ALA A 285 -14.68 -6.51 14.41
C ALA A 285 -14.80 -7.65 15.44
N MET A 286 -14.64 -8.87 14.96
CA MET A 286 -14.57 -10.10 15.74
C MET A 286 -13.43 -10.97 15.21
N ASP A 287 -12.77 -11.71 16.09
CA ASP A 287 -11.75 -12.68 15.72
C ASP A 287 -11.99 -14.04 16.37
N THR A 288 -11.34 -15.04 15.80
CA THR A 288 -11.22 -16.35 16.44
C THR A 288 -10.16 -16.31 17.53
N LYS A 289 -10.16 -17.31 18.43
CA LYS A 289 -8.98 -17.56 19.26
C LYS A 289 -7.77 -17.88 18.35
N SER A 290 -6.57 -17.48 18.75
CA SER A 290 -5.36 -17.97 18.07
C SER A 290 -5.09 -19.43 18.43
N VAL A 291 -5.05 -20.28 17.41
CA VAL A 291 -4.68 -21.70 17.53
C VAL A 291 -3.38 -21.94 16.79
N HIS A 292 -3.34 -21.54 15.52
CA HIS A 292 -2.23 -21.79 14.62
C HIS A 292 -1.07 -20.84 14.87
N GLY A 293 -1.34 -19.53 15.03
CA GLY A 293 -0.31 -18.55 15.39
C GLY A 293 0.38 -18.91 16.71
N LYS A 294 -0.42 -19.25 17.73
CA LYS A 294 0.07 -19.80 19.00
C LYS A 294 0.94 -21.05 18.79
N ALA A 295 0.44 -22.07 18.09
CA ALA A 295 1.16 -23.32 17.89
C ALA A 295 2.50 -23.12 17.14
N TYR A 296 2.54 -22.19 16.19
CA TYR A 296 3.78 -21.81 15.50
C TYR A 296 4.83 -21.28 16.50
N VAL A 297 4.45 -20.33 17.35
CA VAL A 297 5.36 -19.73 18.35
C VAL A 297 5.84 -20.77 19.34
N GLU A 298 4.97 -21.65 19.83
CA GLU A 298 5.34 -22.73 20.75
C GLU A 298 6.33 -23.71 20.12
N LYS A 299 6.11 -24.09 18.86
CA LYS A 299 7.02 -24.94 18.10
C LYS A 299 8.38 -24.27 17.87
N LYS A 300 8.38 -22.97 17.54
CA LYS A 300 9.59 -22.20 17.24
C LYS A 300 10.46 -21.96 18.49
N THR A 301 9.82 -21.69 19.63
CA THR A 301 10.51 -21.30 20.87
C THR A 301 10.73 -22.45 21.85
N GLY A 302 9.96 -23.54 21.72
CA GLY A 302 9.94 -24.65 22.68
C GLY A 302 9.27 -24.29 24.02
N LYS A 303 8.53 -23.18 24.09
CA LYS A 303 7.90 -22.66 25.32
C LYS A 303 6.40 -22.44 25.10
N PRO A 304 5.55 -22.51 26.14
CA PRO A 304 4.14 -22.15 26.04
C PRO A 304 3.95 -20.69 25.60
N CYS A 305 2.99 -20.43 24.72
CA CYS A 305 2.62 -19.10 24.24
C CYS A 305 1.21 -18.75 24.73
N ASN A 306 1.12 -17.79 25.65
CA ASN A 306 -0.15 -17.39 26.30
C ASN A 306 -0.54 -15.94 26.01
N ASP A 307 0.25 -15.25 25.20
CA ASP A 307 0.16 -13.83 24.91
C ASP A 307 0.08 -13.55 23.40
N PHE A 308 -0.28 -14.55 22.59
CA PHE A 308 -0.57 -14.33 21.17
C PHE A 308 -1.88 -13.57 21.04
N ARG A 309 -1.80 -12.33 20.58
CA ARG A 309 -2.94 -11.41 20.57
C ARG A 309 -3.83 -11.54 19.34
N ASN A 310 -3.27 -11.68 18.14
CA ASN A 310 -4.10 -11.70 16.93
C ASN A 310 -4.86 -13.02 16.79
N GLY A 311 -6.15 -12.97 16.48
CA GLY A 311 -6.88 -14.17 16.10
C GLY A 311 -6.35 -14.75 14.79
N ASP A 312 -6.54 -16.06 14.59
CA ASP A 312 -6.12 -16.69 13.33
C ASP A 312 -6.94 -16.16 12.14
N HIS A 313 -8.21 -15.84 12.39
CA HIS A 313 -9.14 -15.24 11.44
C HIS A 313 -9.85 -14.06 12.08
N THR A 314 -9.88 -12.92 11.39
CA THR A 314 -10.61 -11.70 11.79
C THR A 314 -11.67 -11.37 10.75
N THR A 315 -12.87 -10.98 11.18
CA THR A 315 -13.94 -10.48 10.33
C THR A 315 -14.38 -9.11 10.83
N THR A 316 -14.39 -8.13 9.93
CA THR A 316 -14.77 -6.74 10.21
C THR A 316 -15.96 -6.35 9.34
N LEU A 317 -17.06 -5.93 9.97
CA LEU A 317 -18.22 -5.34 9.31
C LEU A 317 -18.19 -3.83 9.47
N ILE A 318 -18.36 -3.11 8.37
CA ILE A 318 -18.27 -1.66 8.31
C ILE A 318 -19.57 -1.13 7.70
N ARG A 319 -20.10 -0.06 8.28
CA ARG A 319 -21.20 0.73 7.73
C ARG A 319 -20.66 2.05 7.19
N THR A 320 -21.09 2.43 5.99
CA THR A 320 -20.75 3.72 5.38
C THR A 320 -21.71 4.82 5.82
N GLU A 321 -21.40 6.08 5.49
CA GLU A 321 -22.29 7.22 5.80
C GLU A 321 -23.64 7.08 5.06
N GLU A 322 -23.61 6.60 3.82
CA GLU A 322 -24.81 6.33 3.01
C GLU A 322 -25.50 4.99 3.33
N GLY A 323 -25.08 4.29 4.40
CA GLY A 323 -25.74 3.09 4.90
C GLY A 323 -25.39 1.79 4.16
N LYS A 324 -24.36 1.80 3.30
CA LYS A 324 -23.84 0.60 2.63
C LYS A 324 -23.05 -0.26 3.61
N VAL A 325 -22.84 -1.53 3.27
CA VAL A 325 -22.13 -2.50 4.13
C VAL A 325 -20.87 -3.02 3.44
N ILE A 326 -19.74 -2.98 4.16
CA ILE A 326 -18.49 -3.61 3.75
C ILE A 326 -18.15 -4.74 4.73
N GLU A 327 -17.70 -5.87 4.21
CA GLU A 327 -17.13 -6.96 5.00
C GLU A 327 -15.67 -7.18 4.60
N ILE A 328 -14.76 -7.12 5.56
CA ILE A 328 -13.33 -7.42 5.36
C ILE A 328 -12.93 -8.61 6.23
N GLN A 329 -12.19 -9.56 5.64
CA GLN A 329 -11.64 -10.70 6.36
C GLN A 329 -10.11 -10.74 6.29
N HIS A 330 -9.47 -11.18 7.37
CA HIS A 330 -8.03 -11.38 7.43
C HIS A 330 -7.69 -12.74 8.02
N ASP A 331 -6.92 -13.54 7.28
CA ASP A 331 -6.43 -14.84 7.71
C ASP A 331 -5.12 -15.18 6.99
N VAL A 332 -4.03 -15.17 7.74
CA VAL A 332 -2.69 -15.50 7.23
C VAL A 332 -2.11 -16.76 7.87
N MET A 333 -2.90 -17.41 8.72
CA MET A 333 -2.45 -18.49 9.59
C MET A 333 -2.94 -19.84 9.09
N ASN A 334 -4.18 -19.93 8.59
CA ASN A 334 -4.80 -21.22 8.39
C ASN A 334 -4.57 -21.79 6.97
N PRO A 335 -4.35 -23.12 6.83
CA PRO A 335 -4.25 -23.77 5.53
C PRO A 335 -5.55 -23.69 4.73
N GLN A 336 -5.56 -22.87 3.69
CA GLN A 336 -6.68 -22.72 2.77
C GLN A 336 -6.22 -22.08 1.45
N PRO A 337 -7.01 -22.18 0.35
CA PRO A 337 -6.70 -21.52 -0.90
C PRO A 337 -6.59 -19.99 -0.74
N TYR A 338 -5.68 -19.39 -1.51
CA TYR A 338 -5.58 -17.94 -1.61
C TYR A 338 -6.93 -17.32 -2.02
N ASN A 339 -7.37 -16.29 -1.29
CA ASN A 339 -8.68 -15.69 -1.51
C ASN A 339 -8.67 -14.22 -1.04
N ARG A 340 -9.01 -13.28 -1.93
CA ARG A 340 -9.24 -11.86 -1.56
C ARG A 340 -10.71 -11.47 -1.50
N LEU A 341 -11.60 -12.45 -1.60
CA LEU A 341 -13.02 -12.31 -1.87
C LEU A 341 -13.27 -11.45 -3.13
N TYR A 342 -13.43 -10.15 -2.96
CA TYR A 342 -13.90 -9.23 -3.97
C TYR A 342 -15.27 -9.64 -4.54
N GLN A 343 -16.30 -9.26 -3.79
CA GLN A 343 -17.69 -9.50 -4.14
C GLN A 343 -18.47 -8.20 -4.04
N LEU A 344 -19.23 -7.86 -5.08
CA LEU A 344 -20.11 -6.71 -5.13
C LEU A 344 -21.55 -7.16 -5.30
N THR A 345 -22.43 -6.65 -4.45
CA THR A 345 -23.88 -6.78 -4.59
C THR A 345 -24.47 -5.40 -4.87
N GLY A 346 -24.95 -5.23 -6.10
CA GLY A 346 -25.69 -4.05 -6.50
C GLY A 346 -27.16 -4.33 -6.74
N THR A 347 -27.95 -3.26 -6.81
CA THR A 347 -29.40 -3.31 -7.04
C THR A 347 -29.80 -3.92 -8.39
N LYS A 348 -28.86 -4.01 -9.34
CA LYS A 348 -29.10 -4.51 -10.71
C LYS A 348 -28.13 -5.62 -11.14
N GLY A 349 -27.19 -6.02 -10.29
CA GLY A 349 -26.24 -7.06 -10.65
C GLY A 349 -25.25 -7.40 -9.55
N PHE A 350 -24.46 -8.42 -9.84
CA PHE A 350 -23.51 -9.03 -8.93
C PHE A 350 -22.19 -9.30 -9.63
N ALA A 351 -21.08 -9.09 -8.92
CA ALA A 351 -19.73 -9.45 -9.36
C ALA A 351 -19.04 -10.23 -8.25
N ASN A 352 -18.36 -11.31 -8.59
CA ASN A 352 -17.59 -12.10 -7.64
C ASN A 352 -16.32 -12.57 -8.30
N LYS A 353 -15.20 -12.44 -7.58
CA LYS A 353 -13.92 -12.93 -8.07
C LYS A 353 -13.52 -14.27 -7.48
N TYR A 354 -13.54 -14.37 -6.16
CA TYR A 354 -13.12 -15.57 -5.44
C TYR A 354 -14.30 -16.21 -4.70
N PRO A 355 -14.34 -17.55 -4.56
CA PRO A 355 -13.46 -18.52 -5.22
C PRO A 355 -13.84 -18.78 -6.69
N VAL A 356 -15.01 -18.30 -7.14
CA VAL A 356 -15.50 -18.48 -8.52
C VAL A 356 -15.68 -17.11 -9.17
N GLU A 357 -14.94 -16.87 -10.25
CA GLU A 357 -14.96 -15.60 -10.95
C GLU A 357 -16.13 -15.50 -11.93
N GLY A 358 -17.02 -14.52 -11.75
CA GLY A 358 -18.16 -14.31 -12.63
C GLY A 358 -19.03 -13.11 -12.29
N TYR A 359 -19.97 -12.82 -13.20
CA TYR A 359 -20.98 -11.78 -13.05
C TYR A 359 -22.38 -12.39 -13.16
N ALA A 360 -23.35 -11.82 -12.46
CA ALA A 360 -24.76 -12.12 -12.64
C ALA A 360 -25.54 -10.81 -12.85
N VAL A 361 -26.02 -10.60 -14.08
CA VAL A 361 -26.76 -9.41 -14.53
C VAL A 361 -27.85 -9.89 -15.47
N ASP A 362 -29.08 -9.39 -15.33
CA ASP A 362 -30.17 -9.79 -16.21
C ASP A 362 -30.13 -9.07 -17.58
N ALA A 363 -30.79 -9.66 -18.57
CA ALA A 363 -30.81 -9.15 -19.95
C ALA A 363 -31.33 -7.71 -20.07
N SER A 364 -32.34 -7.34 -19.27
CA SER A 364 -32.95 -6.01 -19.33
C SER A 364 -32.02 -4.93 -18.76
N GLN A 365 -31.25 -5.28 -17.72
CA GLN A 365 -30.26 -4.39 -17.12
C GLN A 365 -29.04 -4.23 -18.02
N LEU A 366 -28.56 -5.32 -18.62
CA LEU A 366 -27.49 -5.23 -19.63
C LEU A 366 -27.90 -4.32 -20.79
N ALA A 367 -29.12 -4.50 -21.33
CA ALA A 367 -29.64 -3.64 -22.40
C ALA A 367 -29.72 -2.17 -21.98
N SER A 368 -30.17 -1.91 -20.74
CA SER A 368 -30.22 -0.56 -20.16
C SER A 368 -28.84 0.06 -19.94
N ALA A 369 -27.83 -0.76 -19.69
CA ALA A 369 -26.42 -0.37 -19.63
C ALA A 369 -25.76 -0.33 -21.03
N GLY A 370 -26.52 -0.47 -22.13
CA GLY A 370 -25.99 -0.40 -23.49
C GLY A 370 -25.28 -1.66 -23.97
N HIS A 371 -25.55 -2.82 -23.37
CA HIS A 371 -25.07 -4.14 -23.80
C HIS A 371 -26.23 -5.01 -24.26
N GLN A 372 -26.21 -5.47 -25.52
CA GLN A 372 -27.22 -6.40 -26.03
C GLN A 372 -26.72 -7.85 -25.83
N PRO A 373 -27.31 -8.63 -24.91
CA PRO A 373 -26.88 -10.00 -24.66
C PRO A 373 -27.15 -10.88 -25.89
N LYS A 374 -26.29 -11.88 -26.14
CA LYS A 374 -26.43 -12.79 -27.29
C LYS A 374 -27.12 -14.12 -26.94
N VAL A 375 -27.47 -14.30 -25.66
CA VAL A 375 -28.17 -15.47 -25.14
C VAL A 375 -29.57 -15.12 -24.70
N ASP A 376 -30.53 -15.99 -25.03
CA ASP A 376 -31.90 -15.90 -24.54
C ASP A 376 -31.96 -16.24 -23.05
N ASN A 377 -32.83 -15.57 -22.28
CA ASN A 377 -33.11 -15.83 -20.85
C ASN A 377 -31.94 -15.60 -19.88
N LEU A 378 -31.04 -14.64 -20.15
CA LEU A 378 -30.04 -14.23 -19.16
C LEU A 378 -30.73 -13.65 -17.91
N SER A 379 -30.48 -14.28 -16.75
CA SER A 379 -31.04 -13.87 -15.45
C SER A 379 -29.95 -13.81 -14.38
N SER A 380 -30.25 -13.15 -13.26
CA SER A 380 -29.35 -13.03 -12.10
C SER A 380 -29.35 -14.25 -11.16
N HIS A 381 -30.05 -15.34 -11.51
CA HIS A 381 -30.10 -16.57 -10.70
C HIS A 381 -28.81 -17.42 -10.78
N SER A 382 -27.91 -17.12 -11.72
CA SER A 382 -26.65 -17.85 -11.92
C SER A 382 -25.62 -16.92 -12.56
N PHE A 383 -24.34 -17.29 -12.48
CA PHE A 383 -23.32 -16.60 -13.26
C PHE A 383 -23.63 -16.69 -14.75
N MET A 384 -23.36 -15.61 -15.48
CA MET A 384 -23.51 -15.57 -16.93
C MET A 384 -22.55 -16.56 -17.61
N PRO A 385 -22.89 -17.06 -18.81
CA PRO A 385 -21.98 -17.89 -19.59
C PRO A 385 -20.64 -17.19 -19.86
N GLU A 386 -19.55 -17.95 -19.96
CA GLU A 386 -18.20 -17.43 -20.16
C GLU A 386 -18.09 -16.49 -21.38
N SER A 387 -18.80 -16.78 -22.47
CA SER A 387 -18.82 -15.91 -23.66
C SER A 387 -19.43 -14.54 -23.41
N GLU A 388 -20.47 -14.46 -22.56
CA GLU A 388 -21.10 -13.19 -22.16
C GLU A 388 -20.21 -12.43 -21.19
N LYS A 389 -19.60 -13.12 -20.22
CA LYS A 389 -18.59 -12.54 -19.31
C LYS A 389 -17.46 -11.88 -20.11
N GLN A 390 -16.86 -12.59 -21.05
CA GLN A 390 -15.78 -12.07 -21.88
C GLN A 390 -16.22 -10.89 -22.76
N ALA A 391 -17.45 -10.93 -23.30
CA ALA A 391 -18.01 -9.82 -24.06
C ALA A 391 -18.19 -8.57 -23.20
N LEU A 392 -18.70 -8.74 -21.97
CA LEU A 392 -18.90 -7.67 -21.00
C LEU A 392 -17.56 -7.07 -20.56
N GLU A 393 -16.59 -7.90 -20.21
CA GLU A 393 -15.23 -7.47 -19.86
C GLU A 393 -14.54 -6.73 -21.01
N LYS A 394 -14.72 -7.19 -22.24
CA LYS A 394 -14.18 -6.50 -23.42
C LYS A 394 -14.82 -5.13 -23.64
N GLN A 395 -16.14 -5.02 -23.48
CA GLN A 395 -16.87 -3.76 -23.60
C GLN A 395 -16.41 -2.77 -22.53
N TYR A 396 -16.34 -3.23 -21.28
CA TYR A 396 -15.97 -2.42 -20.13
C TYR A 396 -14.49 -2.52 -19.77
N GLN A 397 -13.63 -2.92 -20.70
CA GLN A 397 -12.21 -3.05 -20.42
C GLN A 397 -11.66 -1.69 -19.98
N HIS A 398 -11.12 -1.66 -18.76
CA HIS A 398 -10.70 -0.40 -18.14
C HIS A 398 -9.59 0.28 -18.98
N PRO A 399 -9.62 1.62 -19.18
CA PRO A 399 -8.63 2.32 -20.01
C PRO A 399 -7.17 2.08 -19.61
N ILE A 400 -6.88 2.01 -18.31
CA ILE A 400 -5.55 1.66 -17.78
C ILE A 400 -5.11 0.27 -18.24
N LEU A 401 -6.00 -0.73 -18.25
CA LEU A 401 -5.69 -2.07 -18.74
C LEU A 401 -5.46 -2.10 -20.25
N LYS A 402 -6.21 -1.30 -21.02
CA LYS A 402 -5.96 -1.12 -22.47
C LYS A 402 -4.57 -0.57 -22.74
N LYS A 403 -4.10 0.34 -21.88
CA LYS A 403 -2.82 1.01 -22.01
C LYS A 403 -1.64 0.16 -21.56
N TYR A 404 -1.74 -0.47 -20.40
CA TYR A 404 -0.61 -1.14 -19.74
C TYR A 404 -0.72 -2.67 -19.71
N GLY A 405 -1.89 -3.25 -19.97
CA GLY A 405 -2.16 -4.66 -19.67
C GLY A 405 -1.26 -5.66 -20.38
N GLU A 406 -0.93 -5.43 -21.66
CA GLU A 406 -0.03 -6.36 -22.38
C GLU A 406 1.40 -6.30 -21.85
N MET A 407 1.95 -5.09 -21.63
CA MET A 407 3.26 -4.92 -21.01
C MET A 407 3.29 -5.46 -19.58
N ALA A 408 2.20 -5.29 -18.83
CA ALA A 408 2.07 -5.77 -17.46
C ALA A 408 2.15 -7.29 -17.37
N LYS A 409 1.58 -8.03 -18.34
CA LYS A 409 1.71 -9.50 -18.41
C LYS A 409 3.14 -9.95 -18.71
N GLU A 410 3.88 -9.19 -19.52
CA GLU A 410 5.28 -9.50 -19.87
C GLU A 410 6.23 -9.21 -18.70
N VAL A 411 6.10 -8.03 -18.08
CA VAL A 411 6.94 -7.60 -16.95
C VAL A 411 6.59 -8.34 -15.65
N GLY A 412 5.29 -8.60 -15.41
CA GLY A 412 4.81 -9.36 -14.27
C GLY A 412 4.69 -8.57 -12.96
N GLY A 413 4.75 -9.32 -11.85
CA GLY A 413 4.40 -8.86 -10.50
C GLY A 413 2.92 -9.09 -10.19
N HIS A 414 2.61 -10.19 -9.50
CA HIS A 414 1.24 -10.66 -9.20
C HIS A 414 0.32 -10.68 -10.44
N GLY A 415 0.79 -11.26 -11.55
CA GLY A 415 0.05 -11.27 -12.82
C GLY A 415 0.11 -9.96 -13.62
N GLY A 416 0.78 -8.92 -13.10
CA GLY A 416 1.06 -7.65 -13.77
C GLY A 416 0.47 -6.41 -13.10
N MET A 417 -0.40 -6.58 -12.09
CA MET A 417 -1.01 -5.46 -11.37
C MET A 417 0.03 -4.55 -10.69
N ASP A 418 1.16 -5.11 -10.25
CA ASP A 418 2.27 -4.33 -9.68
C ASP A 418 2.85 -3.34 -10.70
N PHE A 419 3.08 -3.80 -11.94
CA PHE A 419 3.62 -2.95 -13.00
C PHE A 419 2.64 -1.84 -13.40
N ILE A 420 1.33 -2.15 -13.40
CA ILE A 420 0.29 -1.16 -13.69
C ILE A 420 0.28 -0.07 -12.62
N MET A 421 0.32 -0.44 -11.34
CA MET A 421 0.40 0.49 -10.22
C MET A 421 1.61 1.42 -10.35
N ASP A 422 2.80 0.85 -10.55
CA ASP A 422 4.05 1.61 -10.69
C ASP A 422 3.98 2.56 -11.90
N SER A 423 3.45 2.08 -13.04
CA SER A 423 3.27 2.87 -14.25
C SER A 423 2.27 4.00 -14.07
N ARG A 424 1.20 3.78 -13.29
CA ARG A 424 0.19 4.80 -12.99
C ARG A 424 0.71 5.89 -12.07
N LEU A 425 1.46 5.53 -11.04
CA LEU A 425 2.16 6.49 -10.19
C LEU A 425 3.08 7.38 -11.03
N VAL A 426 3.94 6.80 -11.87
CA VAL A 426 4.84 7.57 -12.75
C VAL A 426 4.05 8.43 -13.75
N TYR A 427 2.99 7.88 -14.34
CA TYR A 427 2.13 8.61 -15.29
C TYR A 427 1.53 9.86 -14.65
N CYS A 428 0.97 9.75 -13.44
CA CYS A 428 0.36 10.89 -12.77
C CYS A 428 1.39 11.97 -12.42
N LEU A 429 2.59 11.57 -11.96
CA LEU A 429 3.68 12.52 -11.68
C LEU A 429 4.17 13.22 -12.96
N GLN A 430 4.34 12.49 -14.07
CA GLN A 430 4.76 13.08 -15.35
C GLN A 430 3.72 14.04 -15.94
N ASN A 431 2.44 13.78 -15.69
CA ASN A 431 1.33 14.59 -16.18
C ASN A 431 0.83 15.65 -15.19
N GLY A 432 1.32 15.67 -13.95
CA GLY A 432 0.88 16.61 -12.91
C GLY A 432 -0.57 16.39 -12.51
N LEU A 433 -0.99 15.13 -12.41
CA LEU A 433 -2.34 14.70 -12.10
C LEU A 433 -2.44 14.25 -10.63
N PRO A 434 -3.66 14.19 -10.07
CA PRO A 434 -3.90 13.46 -8.83
C PRO A 434 -3.43 12.01 -8.93
N LEU A 435 -2.99 11.46 -7.80
CA LEU A 435 -2.73 10.03 -7.71
C LEU A 435 -4.05 9.28 -7.52
N ASP A 436 -4.06 8.02 -7.92
CA ASP A 436 -5.25 7.16 -7.86
C ASP A 436 -5.62 6.79 -6.42
N MET A 437 -4.66 6.90 -5.49
CA MET A 437 -4.83 6.69 -4.06
C MET A 437 -4.00 7.74 -3.32
N ASP A 438 -4.59 8.40 -2.34
CA ASP A 438 -3.94 9.48 -1.57
C ASP A 438 -3.70 9.08 -0.11
N VAL A 439 -3.29 10.05 0.72
CA VAL A 439 -2.96 9.81 2.12
C VAL A 439 -4.19 9.53 2.99
N TYR A 440 -5.39 9.94 2.57
CA TYR A 440 -6.62 9.64 3.29
C TYR A 440 -7.01 8.19 3.07
N ASP A 441 -6.88 7.70 1.84
CA ASP A 441 -7.05 6.26 1.53
C ASP A 441 -6.09 5.41 2.35
N LEU A 442 -4.82 5.80 2.36
CA LEU A 442 -3.79 5.16 3.17
C LEU A 442 -4.23 5.09 4.64
N ALA A 443 -4.64 6.22 5.21
CA ALA A 443 -4.98 6.31 6.62
C ALA A 443 -6.21 5.47 6.98
N GLU A 444 -7.29 5.59 6.21
CA GLU A 444 -8.53 4.87 6.49
C GLU A 444 -8.33 3.37 6.35
N TRP A 445 -7.62 2.90 5.32
CA TRP A 445 -7.41 1.47 5.11
C TRP A 445 -6.47 0.85 6.15
N CYS A 446 -5.45 1.59 6.58
CA CYS A 446 -4.52 1.13 7.63
C CYS A 446 -5.14 1.20 9.04
N SER A 447 -6.15 2.05 9.25
CA SER A 447 -6.78 2.23 10.58
C SER A 447 -7.50 1.00 11.11
N LEU A 448 -7.84 0.03 10.25
CA LEU A 448 -8.60 -1.16 10.63
C LEU A 448 -7.87 -2.05 11.65
N ALA A 449 -6.54 -2.00 11.71
CA ALA A 449 -5.78 -2.71 12.73
C ALA A 449 -6.13 -2.18 14.13
N GLU A 450 -5.93 -0.88 14.36
CA GLU A 450 -6.18 -0.23 15.65
C GLU A 450 -7.67 -0.22 16.03
N LEU A 451 -8.53 0.21 15.10
CA LEU A 451 -9.95 0.32 15.36
C LEU A 451 -10.60 -1.06 15.53
N GLY A 452 -10.14 -2.06 14.77
CA GLY A 452 -10.56 -3.44 14.94
C GLY A 452 -10.13 -4.02 16.28
N ALA A 453 -8.90 -3.76 16.72
CA ALA A 453 -8.44 -4.13 18.05
C ALA A 453 -9.31 -3.48 19.14
N LEU A 454 -9.62 -2.19 19.01
CA LEU A 454 -10.46 -1.45 19.95
C LEU A 454 -11.88 -2.06 20.04
N SER A 455 -12.47 -2.47 18.91
CA SER A 455 -13.73 -3.22 18.91
C SER A 455 -13.59 -4.51 19.73
N MET A 456 -12.62 -5.35 19.38
CA MET A 456 -12.48 -6.70 19.95
C MET A 456 -12.07 -6.71 21.42
N ASP A 457 -11.25 -5.76 21.84
CA ASP A 457 -10.82 -5.61 23.24
C ASP A 457 -11.97 -5.06 24.12
N HIS A 458 -13.01 -4.49 23.51
CA HIS A 458 -14.21 -3.98 24.18
C HIS A 458 -15.47 -4.82 23.85
N ASN A 459 -15.33 -6.15 23.85
CA ASN A 459 -16.43 -7.10 23.64
C ASN A 459 -17.11 -6.95 22.26
N CYS A 460 -16.30 -6.73 21.22
CA CYS A 460 -16.75 -6.54 19.84
C CYS A 460 -17.74 -5.38 19.70
N ALA A 461 -17.48 -4.28 20.41
CA ALA A 461 -18.31 -3.09 20.37
C ALA A 461 -18.19 -2.33 19.05
N SER A 462 -19.21 -1.53 18.72
CA SER A 462 -19.13 -0.62 17.59
C SER A 462 -18.06 0.45 17.84
N VAL A 463 -17.25 0.73 16.83
CA VAL A 463 -16.21 1.77 16.84
C VAL A 463 -16.46 2.72 15.67
N ALA A 464 -16.47 4.03 15.94
CA ALA A 464 -16.54 5.05 14.90
C ALA A 464 -15.19 5.12 14.14
N ILE A 465 -15.26 5.18 12.83
CA ILE A 465 -14.09 5.41 11.97
C ILE A 465 -13.89 6.92 11.85
N PRO A 466 -12.69 7.46 12.12
CA PRO A 466 -12.42 8.89 12.00
C PRO A 466 -12.68 9.42 10.60
N ASP A 467 -13.06 10.68 10.52
CA ASP A 467 -13.03 11.39 9.24
C ASP A 467 -11.61 11.86 8.96
N PHE A 468 -10.81 11.04 8.28
CA PHE A 468 -9.43 11.39 7.94
C PHE A 468 -9.32 12.63 7.05
N THR A 469 -10.39 12.95 6.31
CA THR A 469 -10.45 14.13 5.45
C THR A 469 -10.85 15.40 6.19
N ARG A 470 -11.34 15.28 7.43
CA ARG A 470 -11.86 16.37 8.28
C ARG A 470 -13.01 17.13 7.61
N GLY A 471 -13.98 16.39 7.08
CA GLY A 471 -15.21 16.92 6.46
C GLY A 471 -15.18 17.04 4.94
N HIS A 472 -14.04 16.74 4.30
CA HIS A 472 -13.84 16.94 2.86
C HIS A 472 -14.14 15.71 1.99
N TRP A 473 -14.45 14.55 2.59
CA TRP A 473 -14.73 13.27 1.92
C TRP A 473 -15.86 13.36 0.88
N ASN A 474 -16.68 14.41 0.97
CA ASN A 474 -17.85 14.61 0.13
C ASN A 474 -17.70 15.77 -0.89
N ASP A 475 -16.55 16.45 -0.92
CA ASP A 475 -16.29 17.57 -1.83
C ASP A 475 -16.15 17.09 -3.29
N VAL A 476 -15.62 15.88 -3.47
CA VAL A 476 -15.53 15.18 -4.76
C VAL A 476 -16.62 14.11 -4.79
N LYS A 477 -17.26 13.92 -5.95
CA LYS A 477 -18.35 12.95 -6.15
C LYS A 477 -17.98 11.95 -7.23
N GLY A 478 -17.97 10.67 -6.87
CA GLY A 478 -17.52 9.56 -7.68
C GLY A 478 -15.99 9.45 -7.74
N PHE A 479 -15.45 8.27 -7.42
CA PHE A 479 -14.05 7.95 -7.67
C PHE A 479 -13.80 7.82 -9.18
N ARG A 480 -12.77 8.48 -9.71
CA ARG A 480 -12.35 8.37 -11.11
C ARG A 480 -10.83 8.48 -11.21
N HIS A 481 -10.24 7.62 -12.03
CA HIS A 481 -8.83 7.74 -12.41
C HIS A 481 -8.60 9.00 -13.24
N ALA A 482 -7.54 9.75 -12.94
CA ALA A 482 -7.18 10.96 -13.69
C ALA A 482 -6.35 10.62 -14.94
N PHE A 483 -6.70 11.24 -16.07
CA PHE A 483 -6.01 11.11 -17.35
C PHE A 483 -5.66 12.49 -17.94
N ALA A 484 -4.52 12.56 -18.62
CA ALA A 484 -4.22 13.68 -19.50
C ALA A 484 -5.04 13.56 -20.79
N SER A 485 -5.16 14.66 -21.54
CA SER A 485 -5.66 14.58 -22.93
C SER A 485 -4.74 13.70 -23.79
N ALA A 486 -5.28 13.09 -24.84
CA ALA A 486 -4.52 12.21 -25.74
C ALA A 486 -3.28 12.91 -26.33
N GLU A 487 -3.40 14.20 -26.66
CA GLU A 487 -2.29 15.02 -27.17
C GLU A 487 -1.21 15.25 -26.10
N GLN A 488 -1.61 15.57 -24.86
CA GLN A 488 -0.67 15.77 -23.75
C GLN A 488 0.03 14.47 -23.38
N GLU A 489 -0.72 13.38 -23.29
CA GLU A 489 -0.21 12.04 -23.01
C GLU A 489 0.85 11.64 -24.03
N LYS A 490 0.53 11.71 -25.34
CA LYS A 490 1.47 11.40 -26.42
C LYS A 490 2.73 12.26 -26.36
N ALA A 491 2.60 13.55 -26.03
CA ALA A 491 3.74 14.46 -25.90
C ALA A 491 4.63 14.12 -24.69
N VAL A 492 4.04 13.75 -23.56
CA VAL A 492 4.77 13.32 -22.36
C VAL A 492 5.49 12.00 -22.60
N GLU A 493 4.81 11.02 -23.20
CA GLU A 493 5.41 9.72 -23.53
C GLU A 493 6.59 9.83 -24.50
N ALA A 494 6.44 10.61 -25.57
CA ALA A 494 7.53 10.83 -26.51
C ALA A 494 8.78 11.39 -25.81
N LYS A 495 8.59 12.31 -24.85
CA LYS A 495 9.69 12.86 -24.04
C LYS A 495 10.26 11.82 -23.08
N ALA A 496 9.41 11.07 -22.38
CA ALA A 496 9.81 10.01 -21.46
C ALA A 496 10.66 8.95 -22.18
N SER A 497 10.22 8.47 -23.34
CA SER A 497 10.97 7.53 -24.18
C SER A 497 12.29 8.11 -24.68
N ALA A 498 12.30 9.38 -25.13
CA ALA A 498 13.53 10.05 -25.58
C ALA A 498 14.55 10.19 -24.45
N VAL A 499 14.11 10.52 -23.24
CA VAL A 499 14.98 10.59 -22.06
C VAL A 499 15.52 9.21 -21.70
N THR A 500 14.69 8.17 -21.65
CA THR A 500 15.15 6.80 -21.39
C THR A 500 16.20 6.34 -22.42
N ALA A 501 15.98 6.63 -23.71
CA ALA A 501 16.96 6.33 -24.76
C ALA A 501 18.27 7.11 -24.55
N ALA A 502 18.19 8.39 -24.17
CA ALA A 502 19.36 9.22 -23.88
C ALA A 502 20.13 8.72 -22.64
N GLN A 503 19.44 8.25 -21.60
CA GLN A 503 20.06 7.64 -20.42
C GLN A 503 20.84 6.38 -20.83
N LYS A 504 20.23 5.44 -21.55
CA LYS A 504 20.90 4.21 -22.00
C LYS A 504 22.11 4.51 -22.89
N ALA A 505 21.96 5.44 -23.84
CA ALA A 505 23.06 5.87 -24.70
C ALA A 505 24.20 6.54 -23.92
N ALA A 506 23.89 7.35 -22.90
CA ALA A 506 24.89 7.98 -22.04
C ALA A 506 25.62 6.94 -21.17
N THR A 507 24.89 6.00 -20.56
CA THR A 507 25.47 4.91 -19.77
C THR A 507 26.51 4.13 -20.56
N ALA A 508 26.16 3.73 -21.79
CA ALA A 508 27.06 3.01 -22.69
C ALA A 508 28.25 3.88 -23.12
N LYS A 509 28.00 5.09 -23.63
CA LYS A 509 29.04 5.99 -24.15
C LYS A 509 30.11 6.35 -23.12
N PHE A 510 29.72 6.52 -21.86
CA PHE A 510 30.63 6.89 -20.77
C PHE A 510 31.13 5.70 -19.96
N ASN A 511 30.85 4.47 -20.39
CA ASN A 511 31.31 3.22 -19.76
C ASN A 511 31.01 3.16 -18.25
N LEU A 512 29.82 3.61 -17.84
CA LEU A 512 29.51 3.80 -16.41
C LEU A 512 29.63 2.51 -15.60
N TRP A 513 29.16 1.38 -16.14
CA TRP A 513 29.27 0.08 -15.46
C TRP A 513 30.71 -0.38 -15.30
N LYS A 514 31.54 -0.22 -16.33
CA LYS A 514 32.97 -0.56 -16.21
C LYS A 514 33.64 0.27 -15.11
N LEU A 515 33.40 1.58 -15.11
CA LEU A 515 33.99 2.48 -14.12
C LEU A 515 33.46 2.22 -12.70
N TYR A 516 32.19 1.84 -12.57
CA TYR A 516 31.62 1.41 -11.30
C TYR A 516 32.27 0.10 -10.81
N ASP A 517 32.42 -0.89 -11.69
CA ASP A 517 33.08 -2.16 -11.38
C ASP A 517 34.57 -1.92 -11.03
N ASP A 518 35.26 -0.97 -11.69
CA ASP A 518 36.64 -0.57 -11.38
C ASP A 518 36.77 0.04 -9.97
N VAL A 519 35.79 0.84 -9.52
CA VAL A 519 35.74 1.37 -8.15
C VAL A 519 35.63 0.23 -7.13
N LYS A 520 34.78 -0.77 -7.41
CA LYS A 520 34.56 -1.93 -6.54
C LYS A 520 35.78 -2.86 -6.49
N ALA A 521 36.51 -2.96 -7.60
CA ALA A 521 37.68 -3.84 -7.73
C ALA A 521 38.99 -3.22 -7.19
N ALA A 522 38.99 -1.93 -6.83
CA ALA A 522 40.17 -1.25 -6.29
C ALA A 522 40.67 -1.90 -4.99
N LYS A 523 41.98 -2.19 -4.94
CA LYS A 523 42.60 -2.96 -3.85
C LYS A 523 43.17 -2.10 -2.72
N ASP A 524 43.30 -0.80 -2.97
CA ASP A 524 43.90 0.17 -2.05
C ASP A 524 43.22 1.53 -2.17
N GLU A 525 43.42 2.38 -1.16
CA GLU A 525 42.74 3.67 -1.06
C GLU A 525 43.13 4.66 -2.19
N ALA A 526 44.36 4.59 -2.69
CA ALA A 526 44.81 5.48 -3.77
C ALA A 526 44.19 5.09 -5.11
N SER A 527 44.15 3.79 -5.42
CA SER A 527 43.48 3.28 -6.62
C SER A 527 41.97 3.49 -6.56
N LYS A 528 41.35 3.34 -5.37
CA LYS A 528 39.93 3.61 -5.14
C LYS A 528 39.58 5.08 -5.41
N LYS A 529 40.29 6.04 -4.79
CA LYS A 529 40.07 7.47 -5.04
C LYS A 529 40.21 7.87 -6.50
N LYS A 530 41.19 7.28 -7.21
CA LYS A 530 41.39 7.51 -8.63
C LYS A 530 40.22 6.97 -9.47
N ALA A 531 39.75 5.76 -9.17
CA ALA A 531 38.60 5.17 -9.84
C ALA A 531 37.31 5.96 -9.56
N GLU A 532 37.09 6.39 -8.31
CA GLU A 532 35.95 7.22 -7.91
C GLU A 532 35.93 8.56 -8.65
N ALA A 533 37.08 9.24 -8.76
CA ALA A 533 37.19 10.47 -9.52
C ALA A 533 36.88 10.28 -11.02
N ALA A 534 37.34 9.16 -11.60
CA ALA A 534 37.04 8.82 -12.98
C ALA A 534 35.55 8.51 -13.18
N TYR A 535 34.95 7.73 -12.29
CA TYR A 535 33.53 7.40 -12.29
C TYR A 535 32.66 8.66 -12.12
N ALA A 536 32.94 9.49 -11.12
CA ALA A 536 32.22 10.75 -10.88
C ALA A 536 32.28 11.69 -12.10
N LYS A 537 33.44 11.80 -12.75
CA LYS A 537 33.59 12.59 -13.99
C LYS A 537 32.75 12.02 -15.14
N ALA A 538 32.66 10.70 -15.26
CA ALA A 538 31.85 10.05 -16.28
C ALA A 538 30.35 10.21 -16.01
N VAL A 539 29.91 10.07 -14.75
CA VAL A 539 28.53 10.32 -14.31
C VAL A 539 28.11 11.76 -14.61
N ALA A 540 28.94 12.75 -14.28
CA ALA A 540 28.65 14.15 -14.56
C ALA A 540 28.48 14.41 -16.08
N LYS A 541 29.31 13.79 -16.92
CA LYS A 541 29.17 13.86 -18.39
C LYS A 541 27.90 13.18 -18.89
N ALA A 542 27.55 12.03 -18.31
CA ALA A 542 26.32 11.31 -18.66
C ALA A 542 25.08 12.13 -18.29
N GLN A 543 25.02 12.67 -17.08
CA GLN A 543 23.96 13.56 -16.62
C GLN A 543 23.83 14.80 -17.51
N ALA A 544 24.95 15.44 -17.88
CA ALA A 544 24.93 16.58 -18.79
C ALA A 544 24.41 16.21 -20.20
N GLN A 545 24.62 14.98 -20.67
CA GLN A 545 24.07 14.50 -21.94
C GLN A 545 22.56 14.24 -21.83
N VAL A 546 22.10 13.63 -20.74
CA VAL A 546 20.67 13.37 -20.49
C VAL A 546 19.90 14.68 -20.33
N ALA A 547 20.43 15.64 -19.56
CA ALA A 547 19.82 16.94 -19.36
C ALA A 547 19.64 17.74 -20.67
N LYS A 548 20.48 17.51 -21.69
CA LYS A 548 20.28 18.08 -23.04
C LYS A 548 19.08 17.48 -23.76
N ALA A 549 18.83 16.18 -23.57
CA ALA A 549 17.66 15.51 -24.13
C ALA A 549 16.36 15.98 -23.44
N GLU A 550 16.39 16.18 -22.11
CA GLU A 550 15.25 16.73 -21.36
C GLU A 550 14.86 18.13 -21.84
N LYS A 551 15.85 18.99 -22.13
CA LYS A 551 15.65 20.37 -22.59
C LYS A 551 15.37 20.51 -24.09
N SER A 552 15.52 19.45 -24.87
CA SER A 552 15.31 19.52 -26.31
C SER A 552 13.82 19.74 -26.59
N LYS A 553 13.47 20.95 -27.03
CA LYS A 553 12.15 21.25 -27.60
C LYS A 553 12.06 20.55 -28.95
N LYS A 554 11.48 19.36 -28.98
CA LYS A 554 10.87 18.83 -30.20
C LYS A 554 9.37 18.86 -30.03
#